data_AF-A0A078MF40-F1
#
_entry.id   AF-A0A078MF40-F1
#
_cell.length_a   1.000
_cell.length_b   1.000
_cell.length_c   1.000
_cell.angle_alpha   90.00
_cell.angle_beta   90.00
_cell.angle_gamma   90.00
#
_symmetry.space_group_name_H-M   'P 1'
#
loop_
_entity.id
_entity.type
_entity.pdbx_description
1 polymer ?
#
loop_
_entity_poly.entity_id
_entity_poly.type
_entity_poly.pdbx_seq_one_letter_code
_entity_poly.pdbx_strand_id
1 'polypeptide(L)'
;MTVITNQISHLAFLYRNYMYDDIVEYATVTLQLALEKERYKEALTCYEYLAGAYHDLGRNQAFSDIMVDYEKICLAHGGRKSKMNFYVWLSRMHLVAQNHQPAIEAGQKAIAYGHYFKNYRVVCINLGNLAWQYTALGNFEQARVCARLGQYYSDKHLADEPDATMRMNIGILFYLANAVKYVSFAELKRDTLALMVGEDTFYHGQLALFEGILLARMEQTKQAAKMLSYALNIFETQNNIEYGYITLRYIEANHMTAHVSKYATCLALIGEQARQGQLASYSTKLATSDLMQPYHKQYFSNIVSSILFATHQQMSPIYLDYTENNRSLFCIAWHFNTSDILTTYGVRYERQHCHRLLNELIQIVEAHPIRVTTTDFNQGIILADFEDFSRVETMLIVIEAHFSSLALYNEQTSGVSIHFGVTTNETNVPYEKAVVRAEDLMYYAKTKKQLYMK
;
A
#
# COMPACT_ATOMS: atom_id res chain seq x y z
N MET A 1 -18.45 -3.37 -33.09
CA MET A 1 -17.94 -4.36 -32.10
C MET A 1 -16.45 -4.67 -32.26
N THR A 2 -15.95 -4.80 -33.50
CA THR A 2 -14.60 -5.28 -33.86
C THR A 2 -13.42 -4.36 -33.50
N VAL A 3 -13.59 -3.03 -33.51
CA VAL A 3 -12.46 -2.09 -33.31
C VAL A 3 -11.77 -2.22 -31.95
N ILE A 4 -12.52 -2.11 -30.83
CA ILE A 4 -11.94 -2.19 -29.47
C ILE A 4 -11.31 -3.57 -29.23
N THR A 5 -11.95 -4.65 -29.67
CA THR A 5 -11.41 -6.01 -29.50
C THR A 5 -10.10 -6.22 -30.28
N ASN A 6 -10.00 -5.65 -31.49
CA ASN A 6 -8.77 -5.67 -32.27
C ASN A 6 -7.67 -4.83 -31.59
N GLN A 7 -8.01 -3.68 -31.02
CA GLN A 7 -7.08 -2.84 -30.28
C GLN A 7 -6.53 -3.55 -29.04
N ILE A 8 -7.38 -4.25 -28.25
CA ILE A 8 -6.91 -5.06 -27.11
C ILE A 8 -5.93 -6.16 -27.56
N SER A 9 -6.19 -6.79 -28.71
CA SER A 9 -5.28 -7.82 -29.25
C SER A 9 -3.95 -7.22 -29.70
N HIS A 10 -3.97 -5.99 -30.24
CA HIS A 10 -2.76 -5.24 -30.59
C HIS A 10 -1.96 -4.84 -29.35
N LEU A 11 -2.61 -4.37 -28.27
CA LEU A 11 -1.94 -4.07 -27.00
C LEU A 11 -1.20 -5.29 -26.43
N ALA A 12 -1.78 -6.49 -26.56
CA ALA A 12 -1.13 -7.74 -26.16
C ALA A 12 0.13 -8.05 -27.00
N PHE A 13 0.15 -7.66 -28.27
CA PHE A 13 1.33 -7.76 -29.12
C PHE A 13 2.40 -6.75 -28.69
N LEU A 14 2.04 -5.48 -28.51
CA LEU A 14 2.97 -4.43 -28.08
C LEU A 14 3.62 -4.76 -26.73
N TYR A 15 2.82 -5.23 -25.75
CA TYR A 15 3.31 -5.61 -24.43
C TYR A 15 4.33 -6.75 -24.47
N ARG A 16 4.11 -7.76 -25.33
CA ARG A 16 5.06 -8.87 -25.52
C ARG A 16 6.36 -8.46 -26.21
N ASN A 17 6.36 -7.33 -26.90
CA ASN A 17 7.53 -6.78 -27.59
C ASN A 17 8.11 -5.56 -26.87
N TYR A 18 7.73 -5.32 -25.61
CA TYR A 18 8.30 -4.25 -24.77
C TYR A 18 8.12 -2.83 -25.37
N MET A 19 7.12 -2.64 -26.22
CA MET A 19 6.81 -1.36 -26.88
C MET A 19 5.95 -0.48 -25.98
N TYR A 20 6.48 -0.10 -24.81
CA TYR A 20 5.68 0.50 -23.74
C TYR A 20 5.15 1.91 -24.06
N ASP A 21 5.90 2.73 -24.80
CA ASP A 21 5.40 4.04 -25.24
C ASP A 21 4.21 3.91 -26.19
N ASP A 22 4.27 2.97 -27.13
CA ASP A 22 3.14 2.67 -28.02
C ASP A 22 1.93 2.14 -27.22
N ILE A 23 2.16 1.34 -26.18
CA ILE A 23 1.09 0.91 -25.28
C ILE A 23 0.42 2.10 -24.63
N VAL A 24 1.18 3.08 -24.12
CA VAL A 24 0.61 4.28 -23.50
C VAL A 24 -0.29 5.03 -24.48
N GLU A 25 0.16 5.24 -25.71
CA GLU A 25 -0.62 5.92 -26.74
C GLU A 25 -1.91 5.15 -27.09
N TYR A 26 -1.78 3.88 -27.49
CA TYR A 26 -2.90 3.08 -27.96
C TYR A 26 -3.90 2.75 -26.84
N ALA A 27 -3.42 2.43 -25.63
CA ALA A 27 -4.29 2.05 -24.53
C ALA A 27 -5.05 3.26 -23.98
N THR A 28 -4.51 4.48 -24.03
CA THR A 28 -5.23 5.70 -23.61
C THR A 28 -6.44 5.96 -24.51
N VAL A 29 -6.25 5.90 -25.84
CA VAL A 29 -7.35 6.08 -26.81
C VAL A 29 -8.37 4.95 -26.68
N THR A 30 -7.91 3.71 -26.55
CA THR A 30 -8.79 2.53 -26.43
C THR A 30 -9.58 2.55 -25.13
N LEU A 31 -8.97 2.99 -24.02
CA LEU A 31 -9.61 3.13 -22.72
C LEU A 31 -10.76 4.14 -22.78
N GLN A 32 -10.52 5.33 -23.34
CA GLN A 32 -11.56 6.35 -23.48
C GLN A 32 -12.77 5.80 -24.25
N LEU A 33 -12.53 5.19 -25.43
CA LEU A 33 -13.59 4.59 -26.24
C LEU A 33 -14.32 3.44 -25.53
N ALA A 34 -13.62 2.66 -24.71
CA ALA A 34 -14.21 1.59 -23.94
C ALA A 34 -15.12 2.14 -22.83
N LEU A 35 -14.69 3.20 -22.13
CA LEU A 35 -15.49 3.86 -21.10
C LEU A 35 -16.74 4.53 -21.68
N GLU A 36 -16.62 5.27 -22.78
CA GLU A 36 -17.74 5.92 -23.48
C GLU A 36 -18.82 4.92 -23.95
N LYS A 37 -18.42 3.67 -24.21
CA LYS A 37 -19.32 2.59 -24.66
C LYS A 37 -19.67 1.60 -23.55
N GLU A 38 -19.36 1.93 -22.29
CA GLU A 38 -19.61 1.10 -21.11
C GLU A 38 -19.04 -0.34 -21.24
N ARG A 39 -17.95 -0.48 -22.00
CA ARG A 39 -17.22 -1.73 -22.20
C ARG A 39 -16.19 -1.94 -21.11
N TYR A 40 -16.67 -2.13 -19.88
CA TYR A 40 -15.81 -2.15 -18.69
C TYR A 40 -14.78 -3.28 -18.69
N LYS A 41 -15.07 -4.44 -19.29
CA LYS A 41 -14.09 -5.54 -19.38
C LYS A 41 -12.86 -5.13 -20.18
N GLU A 42 -13.06 -4.46 -21.30
CA GLU A 42 -11.99 -3.95 -22.14
C GLU A 42 -11.29 -2.74 -21.50
N ALA A 43 -12.04 -1.85 -20.82
CA ALA A 43 -11.47 -0.75 -20.05
C ALA A 43 -10.52 -1.26 -18.95
N LEU A 44 -10.93 -2.26 -18.18
CA LEU A 44 -10.08 -2.92 -17.17
C LEU A 44 -8.81 -3.50 -17.79
N THR A 45 -8.90 -4.08 -18.99
CA THR A 45 -7.72 -4.59 -19.71
C THR A 45 -6.79 -3.45 -20.16
N CYS A 46 -7.33 -2.30 -20.57
CA CYS A 46 -6.52 -1.12 -20.90
C CYS A 46 -5.80 -0.57 -19.66
N TYR A 47 -6.48 -0.50 -18.52
CA TYR A 47 -5.84 -0.11 -17.25
C TYR A 47 -4.69 -1.05 -16.87
N GLU A 48 -4.85 -2.37 -17.05
CA GLU A 48 -3.77 -3.35 -16.80
C GLU A 48 -2.55 -3.08 -17.67
N TYR A 49 -2.74 -2.78 -18.96
CA TYR A 49 -1.63 -2.48 -19.87
C TYR A 49 -0.97 -1.13 -19.56
N LEU A 50 -1.75 -0.10 -19.27
CA LEU A 50 -1.23 1.20 -18.87
C LEU A 50 -0.45 1.11 -17.56
N ALA A 51 -0.94 0.34 -16.59
CA ALA A 51 -0.26 0.10 -15.31
C ALA A 51 1.11 -0.54 -15.52
N GLY A 52 1.17 -1.59 -16.33
CA GLY A 52 2.44 -2.21 -16.69
C GLY A 52 3.38 -1.28 -17.43
N ALA A 53 2.89 -0.59 -18.47
CA ALA A 53 3.72 0.31 -19.27
C ALA A 53 4.26 1.48 -18.45
N TYR A 54 3.43 2.14 -17.63
CA TYR A 54 3.91 3.24 -16.79
C TYR A 54 4.90 2.76 -15.72
N HIS A 55 4.67 1.60 -15.11
CA HIS A 55 5.63 1.01 -14.16
C HIS A 55 6.98 0.72 -14.84
N ASP A 56 6.96 0.07 -16.00
CA ASP A 56 8.19 -0.33 -16.72
C ASP A 56 8.94 0.86 -17.33
N LEU A 57 8.22 1.92 -17.73
CA LEU A 57 8.81 3.21 -18.12
C LEU A 57 9.28 4.06 -16.93
N GLY A 58 9.03 3.64 -15.69
CA GLY A 58 9.35 4.41 -14.49
C GLY A 58 8.50 5.68 -14.30
N ARG A 59 7.36 5.80 -15.00
CA ARG A 59 6.42 6.93 -14.94
C ARG A 59 5.46 6.78 -13.74
N ASN A 60 6.00 6.79 -12.53
CA ASN A 60 5.26 6.44 -11.30
C ASN A 60 4.06 7.34 -11.00
N GLN A 61 4.13 8.63 -11.35
CA GLN A 61 2.99 9.56 -11.23
C GLN A 61 1.83 9.11 -12.13
N ALA A 62 2.10 8.88 -13.42
CA ALA A 62 1.08 8.42 -14.35
C ALA A 62 0.57 7.02 -13.99
N PHE A 63 1.45 6.12 -13.53
CA PHE A 63 1.09 4.80 -13.03
C PHE A 63 0.04 4.91 -11.92
N SER A 64 0.28 5.76 -10.94
CA SER A 64 -0.68 5.83 -9.84
C SER A 64 -1.93 6.64 -10.15
N ASP A 65 -1.87 7.64 -11.03
CA ASP A 65 -3.07 8.39 -11.46
C ASP A 65 -4.10 7.46 -12.09
N ILE A 66 -3.66 6.53 -12.93
CA ILE A 66 -4.58 5.53 -13.50
C ILE A 66 -5.05 4.49 -12.48
N MET A 67 -4.27 4.21 -11.42
CA MET A 67 -4.65 3.20 -10.42
C MET A 67 -5.88 3.63 -9.62
N VAL A 68 -6.07 4.95 -9.40
CA VAL A 68 -7.26 5.50 -8.74
C VAL A 68 -8.53 5.17 -9.54
N ASP A 69 -8.50 5.38 -10.86
CA ASP A 69 -9.67 5.11 -11.69
C ASP A 69 -9.83 3.62 -11.98
N TYR A 70 -8.71 2.89 -12.10
CA TYR A 70 -8.72 1.45 -12.23
C TYR A 70 -9.38 0.79 -11.01
N GLU A 71 -9.09 1.25 -9.79
CA GLU A 71 -9.75 0.76 -8.57
C GLU A 71 -11.26 0.92 -8.64
N LYS A 72 -11.76 2.14 -8.94
CA LYS A 72 -13.20 2.43 -9.03
C LYS A 72 -13.89 1.48 -10.00
N ILE A 73 -13.37 1.36 -11.21
CA ILE A 73 -13.96 0.49 -12.25
C ILE A 73 -13.82 -0.99 -11.88
N CYS A 74 -12.71 -1.41 -11.28
CA CYS A 74 -12.47 -2.81 -10.90
C CYS A 74 -13.33 -3.25 -9.72
N LEU A 75 -13.60 -2.37 -8.76
CA LEU A 75 -14.50 -2.67 -7.64
C LEU A 75 -15.96 -2.77 -8.11
N ALA A 76 -16.40 -1.86 -8.99
CA ALA A 76 -17.77 -1.82 -9.49
C ALA A 76 -18.07 -2.91 -10.53
N HIS A 77 -17.16 -3.17 -11.47
CA HIS A 77 -17.41 -3.99 -12.65
C HIS A 77 -16.43 -5.15 -12.83
N GLY A 78 -15.38 -5.22 -12.01
CA GLY A 78 -14.32 -6.22 -12.14
C GLY A 78 -14.70 -7.60 -11.61
N GLY A 79 -14.46 -8.61 -12.43
CA GLY A 79 -14.49 -10.01 -12.00
C GLY A 79 -13.25 -10.39 -11.17
N ARG A 80 -13.24 -11.61 -10.63
CA ARG A 80 -12.12 -12.14 -9.84
C ARG A 80 -10.76 -12.03 -10.56
N LYS A 81 -10.73 -12.25 -11.88
CA LYS A 81 -9.49 -12.12 -12.67
C LYS A 81 -8.98 -10.68 -12.74
N SER A 82 -9.87 -9.70 -12.93
CA SER A 82 -9.50 -8.28 -12.92
C SER A 82 -9.01 -7.85 -11.53
N LYS A 83 -9.68 -8.32 -10.46
CA LYS A 83 -9.24 -8.06 -9.07
C LYS A 83 -7.86 -8.64 -8.77
N MET A 84 -7.54 -9.83 -9.28
CA MET A 84 -6.20 -10.40 -9.19
C MET A 84 -5.15 -9.46 -9.80
N ASN A 85 -5.37 -9.01 -11.03
CA ASN A 85 -4.43 -8.11 -11.73
C ASN A 85 -4.34 -6.75 -11.04
N PHE A 86 -5.47 -6.19 -10.60
CA PHE A 86 -5.49 -4.96 -9.80
C PHE A 86 -4.60 -5.09 -8.55
N TYR A 87 -4.71 -6.18 -7.79
CA TYR A 87 -3.89 -6.38 -6.60
C TYR A 87 -2.40 -6.57 -6.90
N VAL A 88 -2.02 -7.13 -8.06
CA VAL A 88 -0.62 -7.18 -8.52
C VAL A 88 -0.08 -5.75 -8.65
N TRP A 89 -0.81 -4.89 -9.35
CA TRP A 89 -0.39 -3.52 -9.61
C TRP A 89 -0.44 -2.66 -8.34
N LEU A 90 -1.46 -2.85 -7.51
CA LEU A 90 -1.56 -2.17 -6.21
C LEU A 90 -0.38 -2.51 -5.30
N SER A 91 0.04 -3.79 -5.26
CA SER A 91 1.24 -4.21 -4.52
C SER A 91 2.50 -3.50 -5.02
N ARG A 92 2.69 -3.41 -6.35
CA ARG A 92 3.83 -2.70 -6.95
C ARG A 92 3.81 -1.20 -6.71
N MET A 93 2.65 -0.57 -6.86
CA MET A 93 2.47 0.85 -6.59
C MET A 93 2.85 1.18 -5.14
N HIS A 94 2.36 0.38 -4.19
CA HIS A 94 2.73 0.54 -2.78
C HIS A 94 4.21 0.22 -2.52
N LEU A 95 4.81 -0.75 -3.20
CA LEU A 95 6.25 -1.00 -3.11
C LEU A 95 7.07 0.23 -3.49
N VAL A 96 6.74 0.89 -4.60
CA VAL A 96 7.44 2.09 -5.08
C VAL A 96 7.22 3.26 -4.13
N ALA A 97 6.01 3.41 -3.58
CA ALA A 97 5.70 4.42 -2.57
C ALA A 97 6.31 4.13 -1.18
N GLN A 98 7.03 3.01 -1.02
CA GLN A 98 7.54 2.51 0.28
C GLN A 98 6.43 2.22 1.31
N ASN A 99 5.23 1.93 0.81
CA ASN A 99 4.04 1.57 1.57
C ASN A 99 4.02 0.09 1.92
N HIS A 100 4.95 -0.36 2.78
CA HIS A 100 5.27 -1.77 2.93
C HIS A 100 4.11 -2.67 3.35
N GLN A 101 3.33 -2.28 4.36
CA GLN A 101 2.23 -3.10 4.86
C GLN A 101 1.08 -3.23 3.84
N PRO A 102 0.56 -2.12 3.25
CA PRO A 102 -0.38 -2.21 2.13
C PRO A 102 0.15 -3.00 0.91
N ALA A 103 1.44 -2.88 0.59
CA ALA A 103 2.06 -3.65 -0.48
C ALA A 103 2.02 -5.16 -0.20
N ILE A 104 2.25 -5.57 1.05
CA ILE A 104 2.18 -6.96 1.49
C ILE A 104 0.76 -7.49 1.36
N GLU A 105 -0.23 -6.76 1.86
CA GLU A 105 -1.64 -7.19 1.82
C GLU A 105 -2.15 -7.35 0.39
N ALA A 106 -1.84 -6.39 -0.48
CA ALA A 106 -2.16 -6.47 -1.90
C ALA A 106 -1.45 -7.67 -2.56
N GLY A 107 -0.16 -7.88 -2.25
CA GLY A 107 0.62 -9.00 -2.79
C GLY A 107 0.07 -10.37 -2.36
N GLN A 108 -0.34 -10.51 -1.10
CA GLN A 108 -0.97 -11.73 -0.58
C GLN A 108 -2.33 -12.00 -1.24
N LYS A 109 -3.16 -10.97 -1.43
CA LYS A 109 -4.43 -11.10 -2.17
C LYS A 109 -4.17 -11.54 -3.62
N ALA A 110 -3.18 -10.95 -4.29
CA ALA A 110 -2.79 -11.35 -5.64
C ALA A 110 -2.32 -12.82 -5.70
N ILE A 111 -1.51 -13.28 -4.75
CA ILE A 111 -1.07 -14.69 -4.66
C ILE A 111 -2.25 -15.63 -4.44
N ALA A 112 -3.19 -15.29 -3.54
CA ALA A 112 -4.37 -16.11 -3.27
C ALA A 112 -5.22 -16.30 -4.54
N TYR A 113 -5.48 -15.22 -5.29
CA TYR A 113 -6.13 -15.31 -6.59
C TYR A 113 -5.28 -16.07 -7.62
N GLY A 114 -3.97 -15.87 -7.64
CA GLY A 114 -3.03 -16.58 -8.50
C GLY A 114 -3.14 -18.10 -8.32
N HIS A 115 -3.16 -18.59 -7.07
CA HIS A 115 -3.40 -20.00 -6.77
C HIS A 115 -4.78 -20.46 -7.22
N TYR A 116 -5.83 -19.68 -6.94
CA TYR A 116 -7.19 -20.01 -7.36
C TYR A 116 -7.31 -20.23 -8.88
N PHE A 117 -6.64 -19.39 -9.67
CA PHE A 117 -6.64 -19.48 -11.14
C PHE A 117 -5.51 -20.35 -11.72
N LYS A 118 -4.64 -20.93 -10.88
CA LYS A 118 -3.39 -21.58 -11.30
C LYS A 118 -2.51 -20.67 -12.19
N ASN A 119 -2.56 -19.35 -11.94
CA ASN A 119 -1.74 -18.36 -12.61
C ASN A 119 -0.43 -18.18 -11.84
N TYR A 120 0.54 -19.05 -12.13
CA TYR A 120 1.83 -19.06 -11.43
C TYR A 120 2.73 -17.86 -11.75
N ARG A 121 2.49 -17.15 -12.87
CA ARG A 121 3.12 -15.87 -13.17
C ARG A 121 2.85 -14.86 -12.05
N VAL A 122 1.57 -14.69 -11.72
CA VAL A 122 1.13 -13.77 -10.65
C VAL A 122 1.70 -14.18 -9.30
N VAL A 123 1.71 -15.48 -9.00
CA VAL A 123 2.26 -16.02 -7.75
C VAL A 123 3.75 -15.68 -7.63
N CYS A 124 4.56 -15.99 -8.64
CA CYS A 124 6.01 -15.79 -8.59
C CYS A 124 6.38 -14.31 -8.48
N ILE A 125 5.78 -13.45 -9.30
CA ILE A 125 6.05 -12.01 -9.28
C ILE A 125 5.77 -11.43 -7.89
N ASN A 126 4.63 -11.79 -7.28
CA ASN A 126 4.28 -11.26 -5.97
C ASN A 126 5.10 -11.88 -4.83
N LEU A 127 5.56 -13.13 -4.94
CA LEU A 127 6.52 -13.68 -3.98
C LEU A 127 7.85 -12.93 -4.01
N GLY A 128 8.33 -12.51 -5.19
CA GLY A 128 9.47 -11.60 -5.32
C GLY A 128 9.21 -10.23 -4.66
N ASN A 129 8.04 -9.63 -4.91
CA ASN A 129 7.65 -8.37 -4.27
C ASN A 129 7.56 -8.51 -2.74
N LEU A 130 6.97 -9.58 -2.22
CA LEU A 130 6.88 -9.83 -0.77
C LEU A 130 8.27 -10.03 -0.16
N ALA A 131 9.17 -10.73 -0.84
CA ALA A 131 10.57 -10.87 -0.40
C ALA A 131 11.22 -9.50 -0.22
N TRP A 132 10.99 -8.57 -1.14
CA TRP A 132 11.41 -7.18 -0.99
C TRP A 132 10.77 -6.52 0.23
N GLN A 133 9.44 -6.52 0.33
CA GLN A 133 8.73 -5.79 1.40
C GLN A 133 9.15 -6.28 2.79
N TYR A 134 9.22 -7.60 2.99
CA TYR A 134 9.67 -8.16 4.25
C TYR A 134 11.13 -7.81 4.55
N THR A 135 12.00 -7.75 3.54
CA THR A 135 13.38 -7.27 3.71
C THR A 135 13.43 -5.81 4.17
N ALA A 136 12.63 -4.93 3.56
CA ALA A 136 12.58 -3.52 3.93
C ALA A 136 12.10 -3.30 5.37
N LEU A 137 11.26 -4.19 5.88
CA LEU A 137 10.80 -4.22 7.28
C LEU A 137 11.76 -4.94 8.24
N GLY A 138 12.89 -5.50 7.77
CA GLY A 138 13.82 -6.28 8.57
C GLY A 138 13.37 -7.71 8.88
N ASN A 139 12.27 -8.17 8.28
CA ASN A 139 11.70 -9.51 8.44
C ASN A 139 12.38 -10.53 7.50
N PHE A 140 13.67 -10.78 7.72
CA PHE A 140 14.50 -11.58 6.82
C PHE A 140 14.08 -13.04 6.66
N GLU A 141 13.48 -13.66 7.68
CA GLU A 141 12.99 -15.05 7.58
C GLU A 141 11.79 -15.16 6.64
N GLN A 142 10.81 -14.27 6.76
CA GLN A 142 9.67 -14.19 5.84
C GLN A 142 10.13 -13.86 4.43
N ALA A 143 11.11 -12.95 4.28
CA ALA A 143 11.70 -12.65 2.98
C ALA A 143 12.35 -13.88 2.33
N ARG A 144 13.12 -14.65 3.11
CA ARG A 144 13.76 -15.91 2.67
C ARG A 144 12.73 -16.94 2.23
N VAL A 145 11.64 -17.10 2.98
CA VAL A 145 10.55 -18.02 2.63
C VAL A 145 9.92 -17.61 1.30
N CYS A 146 9.60 -16.33 1.12
CA CYS A 146 9.03 -15.82 -0.13
C CYS A 146 9.98 -16.03 -1.31
N ALA A 147 11.27 -15.71 -1.15
CA ALA A 147 12.27 -15.92 -2.20
C ALA A 147 12.36 -17.40 -2.63
N ARG A 148 12.42 -18.32 -1.67
CA ARG A 148 12.47 -19.76 -1.95
C ARG A 148 11.21 -20.29 -2.62
N LEU A 149 10.04 -19.86 -2.16
CA LEU A 149 8.78 -20.24 -2.78
C LEU A 149 8.67 -19.68 -4.20
N GLY A 150 9.11 -18.45 -4.43
CA GLY A 150 9.15 -17.84 -5.76
C GLY A 150 9.98 -18.68 -6.72
N GLN A 151 11.22 -18.99 -6.34
CA GLN A 151 12.11 -19.85 -7.14
C GLN A 151 11.49 -21.22 -7.41
N TYR A 152 10.93 -21.88 -6.39
CA TYR A 152 10.25 -23.17 -6.55
C TYR A 152 9.12 -23.13 -7.60
N TYR A 153 8.25 -22.12 -7.54
CA TYR A 153 7.16 -22.00 -8.51
C TYR A 153 7.66 -21.62 -9.90
N SER A 154 8.70 -20.78 -9.99
CA SER A 154 9.33 -20.41 -11.26
C SER A 154 9.90 -21.64 -11.96
N ASP A 155 10.72 -22.44 -11.27
CA ASP A 155 11.36 -23.64 -11.83
C ASP A 155 10.32 -24.67 -12.30
N LYS A 156 9.20 -24.76 -11.58
CA LYS A 156 8.17 -25.77 -11.84
C LYS A 156 7.17 -25.36 -12.91
N HIS A 157 6.90 -24.06 -13.07
CA HIS A 157 5.75 -23.59 -13.85
C HIS A 157 6.05 -22.50 -14.89
N LEU A 158 7.22 -21.86 -14.86
CA LEU A 158 7.52 -20.68 -15.67
C LEU A 158 8.68 -20.88 -16.67
N ALA A 159 8.94 -22.11 -17.09
CA ALA A 159 10.03 -22.41 -18.03
C ALA A 159 9.98 -21.58 -19.33
N ASP A 160 8.77 -21.25 -19.81
CA ASP A 160 8.53 -20.48 -21.03
C ASP A 160 8.11 -19.02 -20.77
N GLU A 161 8.29 -18.51 -19.54
CA GLU A 161 7.86 -17.16 -19.13
C GLU A 161 9.02 -16.29 -18.60
N PRO A 162 10.01 -15.92 -19.43
CA PRO A 162 11.23 -15.23 -19.00
C PRO A 162 10.97 -13.89 -18.31
N ASP A 163 9.96 -13.13 -18.75
CA ASP A 163 9.55 -11.86 -18.11
C ASP A 163 9.11 -12.06 -16.66
N ALA A 164 8.35 -13.12 -16.38
CA ALA A 164 7.84 -13.41 -15.04
C ALA A 164 8.99 -13.77 -14.09
N THR A 165 9.90 -14.63 -14.55
CA THR A 165 11.10 -15.04 -13.81
C THR A 165 12.02 -13.85 -13.56
N MET A 166 12.28 -13.02 -14.57
CA MET A 166 13.08 -11.79 -14.43
C MET A 166 12.49 -10.87 -13.34
N ARG A 167 11.19 -10.57 -13.42
CA ARG A 167 10.50 -9.68 -12.46
C ARG A 167 10.50 -10.23 -11.04
N MET A 168 10.38 -11.54 -10.87
CA MET A 168 10.53 -12.19 -9.56
C MET A 168 11.96 -12.03 -9.04
N ASN A 169 12.96 -12.31 -9.87
CA ASN A 169 14.37 -12.27 -9.47
C ASN A 169 14.79 -10.88 -8.98
N ILE A 170 14.30 -9.81 -9.60
CA ILE A 170 14.51 -8.43 -9.15
C ILE A 170 14.13 -8.25 -7.68
N GLY A 171 12.98 -8.76 -7.25
CA GLY A 171 12.57 -8.70 -5.84
C GLY A 171 13.46 -9.53 -4.91
N ILE A 172 13.90 -10.71 -5.36
CA ILE A 172 14.80 -11.59 -4.60
C ILE A 172 16.20 -10.97 -4.48
N LEU A 173 16.69 -10.28 -5.51
CA LEU A 173 17.99 -9.62 -5.49
C LEU A 173 18.07 -8.53 -4.41
N PHE A 174 17.00 -7.77 -4.19
CA PHE A 174 16.93 -6.82 -3.09
C PHE A 174 17.08 -7.50 -1.72
N TYR A 175 16.43 -8.65 -1.52
CA TYR A 175 16.61 -9.49 -0.33
C TYR A 175 18.07 -9.95 -0.19
N LEU A 176 18.65 -10.54 -1.23
CA LEU A 176 20.01 -11.09 -1.19
C LEU A 176 21.07 -10.02 -0.94
N ALA A 177 20.89 -8.81 -1.49
CA ALA A 177 21.75 -7.66 -1.24
C ALA A 177 21.76 -7.27 0.25
N ASN A 178 20.58 -7.22 0.87
CA ASN A 178 20.45 -6.85 2.28
C ASN A 178 20.86 -7.97 3.24
N ALA A 179 20.70 -9.24 2.85
CA ALA A 179 21.17 -10.40 3.60
C ALA A 179 22.67 -10.72 3.38
N VAL A 180 23.38 -9.90 2.59
CA VAL A 180 24.82 -10.01 2.29
C VAL A 180 25.18 -11.39 1.71
N LYS A 181 24.34 -11.92 0.81
CA LYS A 181 24.53 -13.23 0.17
C LYS A 181 25.20 -13.08 -1.19
N TYR A 182 26.49 -12.68 -1.20
CA TYR A 182 27.20 -12.30 -2.43
C TYR A 182 27.15 -13.34 -3.55
N VAL A 183 27.48 -14.60 -3.27
CA VAL A 183 27.51 -15.66 -4.31
C VAL A 183 26.13 -15.84 -4.93
N SER A 184 25.10 -16.03 -4.10
CA SER A 184 23.72 -16.18 -4.58
C SER A 184 23.21 -14.94 -5.31
N PHE A 185 23.60 -13.75 -4.87
CA PHE A 185 23.28 -12.50 -5.57
C PHE A 185 23.92 -12.46 -6.96
N ALA A 186 25.21 -12.80 -7.07
CA ALA A 186 25.94 -12.76 -8.33
C ALA A 186 25.38 -13.77 -9.35
N GLU A 187 25.07 -14.99 -8.91
CA GLU A 187 24.41 -16.01 -9.74
C GLU A 187 23.05 -15.53 -10.22
N LEU A 188 22.17 -15.11 -9.30
CA LEU A 188 20.82 -14.68 -9.66
C LEU A 188 20.83 -13.42 -10.53
N LYS A 189 21.76 -12.49 -10.31
CA LYS A 189 21.93 -11.29 -11.13
C LYS A 189 22.31 -11.68 -12.56
N ARG A 190 23.27 -12.59 -12.74
CA ARG A 190 23.67 -13.09 -14.07
C ARG A 190 22.50 -13.73 -14.79
N ASP A 191 21.76 -14.59 -14.11
CA ASP A 191 20.62 -15.29 -14.68
C ASP A 191 19.49 -14.29 -15.04
N THR A 192 19.30 -13.26 -14.21
CA THR A 192 18.35 -12.16 -14.49
C THR A 192 18.74 -11.33 -15.71
N LEU A 193 20.02 -11.00 -15.87
CA LEU A 193 20.53 -10.29 -17.05
C LEU A 193 20.35 -11.11 -18.33
N ALA A 194 20.48 -12.44 -18.26
CA ALA A 194 20.26 -13.32 -19.42
C ALA A 194 18.80 -13.37 -19.88
N LEU A 195 17.85 -13.04 -18.98
CA LEU A 195 16.41 -12.99 -19.28
C LEU A 195 15.95 -11.62 -19.80
N MET A 196 16.77 -10.57 -19.65
CA MET A 196 16.44 -9.23 -20.15
C MET A 196 16.55 -9.21 -21.67
N VAL A 197 15.48 -8.80 -22.33
CA VAL A 197 15.43 -8.61 -23.78
C VAL A 197 15.44 -7.12 -24.06
N GLY A 198 16.47 -6.63 -24.77
CA GLY A 198 16.58 -5.23 -25.18
C GLY A 198 17.27 -4.30 -24.16
N GLU A 199 17.21 -2.99 -24.42
CA GLU A 199 17.80 -1.94 -23.58
C GLU A 199 16.85 -1.52 -22.45
N ASP A 200 16.41 -2.47 -21.60
CA ASP A 200 15.50 -2.15 -20.50
C ASP A 200 16.24 -1.41 -19.37
N THR A 201 16.48 -0.12 -19.61
CA THR A 201 17.32 0.76 -18.80
C THR A 201 16.82 0.85 -17.35
N PHE A 202 15.52 0.69 -17.10
CA PHE A 202 14.95 0.77 -15.76
C PHE A 202 15.44 -0.38 -14.86
N TYR A 203 15.35 -1.63 -15.34
CA TYR A 203 15.81 -2.77 -14.56
C TYR A 203 17.33 -2.80 -14.41
N HIS A 204 18.09 -2.26 -15.37
CA HIS A 204 19.54 -2.04 -15.20
C HIS A 204 19.83 -1.07 -14.04
N GLY A 205 19.04 -0.01 -13.89
CA GLY A 205 19.11 0.89 -12.74
C GLY A 205 18.84 0.18 -11.41
N GLN A 206 17.82 -0.68 -11.37
CA GLN A 206 17.49 -1.47 -10.17
C GLN A 206 18.62 -2.46 -9.79
N LEU A 207 19.17 -3.18 -10.77
CA LEU A 207 20.28 -4.10 -10.54
C LEU A 207 21.52 -3.36 -9.99
N ALA A 208 21.83 -2.19 -10.54
CA ALA A 208 22.92 -1.35 -10.06
C ALA A 208 22.68 -0.82 -8.65
N LEU A 209 21.45 -0.43 -8.32
CA LEU A 209 21.05 -0.05 -6.96
C LEU A 209 21.30 -1.20 -5.98
N PHE A 210 20.81 -2.40 -6.27
CA PHE A 210 20.93 -3.54 -5.35
C PHE A 210 22.37 -4.02 -5.18
N GLU A 211 23.16 -4.01 -6.25
CA GLU A 211 24.59 -4.31 -6.17
C GLU A 211 25.31 -3.25 -5.34
N GLY A 212 24.97 -1.96 -5.51
CA GLY A 212 25.47 -0.88 -4.68
C GLY A 212 25.18 -1.08 -3.19
N ILE A 213 23.95 -1.51 -2.85
CA ILE A 213 23.55 -1.85 -1.48
C ILE A 213 24.40 -3.00 -0.92
N LEU A 214 24.54 -4.09 -1.69
CA LEU A 214 25.35 -5.24 -1.30
C LEU A 214 26.79 -4.84 -1.03
N LEU A 215 27.40 -4.09 -1.95
CA LEU A 215 28.79 -3.63 -1.85
C LEU A 215 28.99 -2.70 -0.64
N ALA A 216 28.02 -1.81 -0.36
CA ALA A 216 28.07 -0.94 0.81
C ALA A 216 28.06 -1.75 2.11
N ARG A 217 27.20 -2.78 2.20
CA ARG A 217 27.15 -3.70 3.35
C ARG A 217 28.39 -4.59 3.48
N MET A 218 29.14 -4.79 2.40
CA MET A 218 30.44 -5.45 2.38
C MET A 218 31.61 -4.48 2.62
N GLU A 219 31.32 -3.22 3.00
CA GLU A 219 32.31 -2.17 3.24
C GLU A 219 33.18 -1.82 2.01
N GLN A 220 32.68 -2.12 0.80
CA GLN A 220 33.32 -1.79 -0.47
C GLN A 220 32.86 -0.42 -0.98
N THR A 221 33.11 0.63 -0.18
CA THR A 221 32.54 1.98 -0.36
C THR A 221 32.76 2.58 -1.75
N LYS A 222 33.95 2.42 -2.34
CA LYS A 222 34.24 2.98 -3.67
C LYS A 222 33.46 2.28 -4.77
N GLN A 223 33.38 0.96 -4.72
CA GLN A 223 32.61 0.17 -5.68
C GLN A 223 31.11 0.42 -5.50
N ALA A 224 30.63 0.49 -4.26
CA ALA A 224 29.25 0.83 -3.93
C ALA A 224 28.85 2.20 -4.49
N ALA A 225 29.66 3.24 -4.25
CA ALA A 225 29.42 4.58 -4.77
C ALA A 225 29.38 4.61 -6.31
N LYS A 226 30.23 3.83 -6.98
CA LYS A 226 30.21 3.71 -8.45
C LYS A 226 28.89 3.13 -8.95
N MET A 227 28.39 2.05 -8.33
CA MET A 227 27.12 1.41 -8.72
C MET A 227 25.92 2.30 -8.44
N LEU A 228 25.89 2.96 -7.27
CA LEU A 228 24.80 3.89 -6.92
C LEU A 228 24.81 5.15 -7.79
N SER A 229 25.99 5.63 -8.20
CA SER A 229 26.09 6.72 -9.20
C SER A 229 25.51 6.32 -10.55
N TYR A 230 25.78 5.08 -10.99
CA TYR A 230 25.23 4.55 -12.24
C TYR A 230 23.71 4.41 -12.16
N ALA A 231 23.18 3.88 -11.06
CA ALA A 231 21.74 3.80 -10.81
C ALA A 231 21.07 5.19 -10.81
N LEU A 232 21.64 6.16 -10.10
CA LEU A 232 21.14 7.55 -10.09
C LEU A 232 21.07 8.15 -11.50
N ASN A 233 22.10 7.95 -12.32
CA ASN A 233 22.13 8.50 -13.67
C ASN A 233 21.02 7.94 -14.55
N ILE A 234 20.72 6.64 -14.42
CA ILE A 234 19.60 6.00 -15.11
C ILE A 234 18.28 6.61 -14.63
N PHE A 235 18.04 6.63 -13.32
CA PHE A 235 16.77 7.11 -12.76
C PHE A 235 16.55 8.60 -13.01
N GLU A 236 17.60 9.42 -13.00
CA GLU A 236 17.55 10.83 -13.41
C GLU A 236 17.12 10.97 -14.88
N THR A 237 17.74 10.20 -15.80
CA THR A 237 17.42 10.25 -17.24
C THR A 237 15.97 9.84 -17.51
N GLN A 238 15.45 8.91 -16.71
CA GLN A 238 14.07 8.44 -16.79
C GLN A 238 13.07 9.32 -16.04
N ASN A 239 13.54 10.37 -15.34
CA ASN A 239 12.74 11.16 -14.42
C ASN A 239 12.02 10.28 -13.36
N ASN A 240 12.66 9.20 -12.91
CA ASN A 240 12.16 8.27 -11.91
C ASN A 240 12.58 8.72 -10.51
N ILE A 241 11.78 9.64 -9.97
CA ILE A 241 12.04 10.40 -8.74
C ILE A 241 12.13 9.46 -7.53
N GLU A 242 11.27 8.46 -7.46
CA GLU A 242 11.13 7.54 -6.33
C GLU A 242 12.36 6.64 -6.19
N TYR A 243 12.81 6.03 -7.29
CA TYR A 243 14.03 5.23 -7.28
C TYR A 243 15.28 6.10 -7.13
N GLY A 244 15.28 7.32 -7.68
CA GLY A 244 16.30 8.32 -7.38
C GLY A 244 16.41 8.61 -5.89
N TYR A 245 15.27 8.85 -5.23
CA TYR A 245 15.21 9.13 -3.79
C TYR A 245 15.65 7.93 -2.95
N ILE A 246 15.20 6.71 -3.27
CA ILE A 246 15.66 5.47 -2.61
C ILE A 246 17.19 5.38 -2.71
N THR A 247 17.75 5.63 -3.90
CA THR A 247 19.19 5.56 -4.13
C THR A 247 19.96 6.60 -3.30
N LEU A 248 19.47 7.86 -3.23
CA LEU A 248 20.07 8.90 -2.39
C LEU A 248 20.06 8.52 -0.91
N ARG A 249 18.97 7.93 -0.39
CA ARG A 249 18.87 7.48 1.00
C ARG A 249 19.93 6.44 1.36
N TYR A 250 20.24 5.52 0.45
CA TYR A 250 21.33 4.56 0.64
C TYR A 250 22.72 5.21 0.59
N ILE A 251 22.91 6.22 -0.27
CA ILE A 251 24.15 6.99 -0.31
C ILE A 251 24.37 7.74 1.01
N GLU A 252 23.34 8.40 1.54
CA GLU A 252 23.39 9.09 2.83
C GLU A 252 23.66 8.13 3.99
N ALA A 253 22.89 7.04 4.08
CA ALA A 253 22.97 6.09 5.19
C ALA A 253 24.33 5.39 5.31
N ASN A 254 25.10 5.33 4.22
CA ASN A 254 26.44 4.72 4.21
C ASN A 254 27.56 5.77 4.04
N HIS A 255 27.26 7.06 4.27
CA HIS A 255 28.23 8.15 4.23
C HIS A 255 29.01 8.28 2.90
N MET A 256 28.35 8.00 1.77
CA MET A 256 28.97 8.00 0.44
C MET A 256 28.78 9.30 -0.34
N THR A 257 28.23 10.35 0.27
CA THR A 257 27.87 11.61 -0.41
C THR A 257 29.05 12.25 -1.15
N ALA A 258 30.26 12.22 -0.57
CA ALA A 258 31.48 12.75 -1.20
C ALA A 258 32.00 11.91 -2.37
N HIS A 259 31.53 10.66 -2.50
CA HIS A 259 31.97 9.72 -3.54
C HIS A 259 31.00 9.65 -4.73
N VAL A 260 29.87 10.34 -4.65
CA VAL A 260 28.83 10.36 -5.70
C VAL A 260 28.75 11.77 -6.27
N SER A 261 29.34 11.98 -7.45
CA SER A 261 29.53 13.31 -8.05
C SER A 261 28.23 14.06 -8.34
N LYS A 262 27.15 13.35 -8.66
CA LYS A 262 25.84 13.95 -8.97
C LYS A 262 24.92 14.09 -7.76
N TYR A 263 25.37 13.71 -6.56
CA TYR A 263 24.53 13.65 -5.36
C TYR A 263 23.76 14.96 -5.11
N ALA A 264 24.46 16.10 -5.09
CA ALA A 264 23.84 17.40 -4.81
C ALA A 264 22.83 17.82 -5.89
N THR A 265 23.13 17.56 -7.16
CA THR A 265 22.25 17.88 -8.29
C THR A 265 20.98 17.05 -8.26
N CYS A 266 21.09 15.73 -8.07
CA CYS A 266 19.94 14.84 -7.96
C CYS A 266 19.08 15.17 -6.74
N LEU A 267 19.70 15.46 -5.58
CA LEU A 267 18.99 15.85 -4.37
C LEU A 267 18.20 17.16 -4.56
N ALA A 268 18.79 18.15 -5.22
CA ALA A 268 18.11 19.41 -5.52
C ALA A 268 16.92 19.22 -6.48
N LEU A 269 17.09 18.40 -7.52
CA LEU A 269 16.04 18.09 -8.48
C LEU A 269 14.86 17.37 -7.83
N ILE A 270 15.15 16.34 -7.03
CA ILE A 270 14.16 15.60 -6.25
C ILE A 270 13.45 16.50 -5.24
N GLY A 271 14.20 17.37 -4.55
CA GLY A 271 13.65 18.35 -3.61
C GLY A 271 12.73 19.38 -4.27
N GLU A 272 13.05 19.81 -5.49
CA GLU A 272 12.19 20.71 -6.26
C GLU A 272 10.89 20.04 -6.69
N GLN A 273 10.98 18.80 -7.20
CA GLN A 273 9.80 18.03 -7.57
C GLN A 273 8.93 17.69 -6.34
N ALA A 274 9.53 17.48 -5.16
CA ALA A 274 8.80 17.38 -3.90
C ALA A 274 8.01 18.63 -3.54
N ARG A 275 8.63 19.81 -3.68
CA ARG A 275 7.96 21.10 -3.46
C ARG A 275 6.79 21.32 -4.42
N GLN A 276 6.91 20.84 -5.65
CA GLN A 276 5.84 20.88 -6.65
C GLN A 276 4.74 19.83 -6.41
N GLY A 277 4.82 19.07 -5.31
CA GLY A 277 3.82 18.07 -4.94
C GLY A 277 3.92 16.75 -5.71
N GLN A 278 4.95 16.58 -6.55
CA GLN A 278 5.18 15.35 -7.32
C GLN A 278 5.77 14.22 -6.46
N LEU A 279 6.44 14.56 -5.36
CA LEU A 279 6.99 13.59 -4.40
C LEU A 279 6.01 13.27 -3.26
N ALA A 280 4.89 13.99 -3.17
CA ALA A 280 3.92 13.93 -2.08
C ALA A 280 2.60 13.21 -2.44
N SER A 281 2.48 12.65 -3.65
CA SER A 281 1.17 12.34 -4.23
C SER A 281 0.59 10.94 -3.96
N TYR A 282 1.32 9.97 -3.38
CA TYR A 282 0.77 8.59 -3.27
C TYR A 282 0.73 7.90 -1.92
N SER A 283 1.38 8.41 -0.87
CA SER A 283 0.97 8.04 0.50
C SER A 283 -0.40 8.62 0.85
N THR A 284 -0.91 9.60 0.09
CA THR A 284 -2.14 10.34 0.42
C THR A 284 -3.34 10.07 -0.50
N LYS A 285 -3.14 9.66 -1.76
CA LYS A 285 -4.26 9.41 -2.70
C LYS A 285 -4.78 7.97 -2.72
N LEU A 286 -3.95 6.98 -2.38
CA LEU A 286 -4.35 5.55 -2.33
C LEU A 286 -3.90 4.81 -1.06
N ALA A 287 -3.16 5.45 -0.16
CA ALA A 287 -2.86 4.89 1.16
C ALA A 287 -3.89 5.40 2.17
N THR A 288 -4.91 4.61 2.46
CA THR A 288 -5.48 4.57 3.81
C THR A 288 -4.50 3.78 4.70
N SER A 289 -4.26 4.30 5.90
CA SER A 289 -3.42 3.78 6.99
C SER A 289 -1.89 3.59 6.75
N ASP A 290 -1.11 4.20 7.65
CA ASP A 290 0.26 3.84 8.09
C ASP A 290 1.54 4.48 7.49
N LEU A 291 1.50 5.41 6.54
CA LEU A 291 2.73 5.82 5.82
C LEU A 291 3.20 7.27 5.95
N MET A 292 3.35 7.69 7.20
CA MET A 292 4.16 8.86 7.58
C MET A 292 5.10 8.48 8.74
N GLN A 293 6.27 7.88 8.48
CA GLN A 293 7.18 7.38 9.54
C GLN A 293 8.69 7.63 9.31
N PRO A 294 9.11 8.78 8.76
CA PRO A 294 10.34 9.38 9.34
C PRO A 294 10.16 10.79 9.89
N TYR A 295 9.36 11.66 9.26
CA TYR A 295 9.17 13.04 9.76
C TYR A 295 8.20 13.13 10.94
N HIS A 296 7.31 12.15 11.12
CA HIS A 296 6.34 12.14 12.21
C HIS A 296 6.88 11.47 13.48
N LYS A 297 7.87 10.58 13.41
CA LYS A 297 8.31 9.83 14.61
C LYS A 297 8.88 10.75 15.70
N GLN A 298 9.50 11.86 15.29
CA GLN A 298 10.03 12.89 16.20
C GLN A 298 8.95 13.86 16.71
N TYR A 299 7.81 13.98 16.02
CA TYR A 299 6.68 14.82 16.43
C TYR A 299 5.66 14.03 17.28
N PHE A 300 5.46 12.74 16.98
CA PHE A 300 4.50 11.86 17.64
C PHE A 300 5.01 11.22 18.92
N SER A 301 6.32 10.95 19.05
CA SER A 301 6.90 10.51 20.33
C SER A 301 6.70 11.54 21.45
N ASN A 302 6.43 12.80 21.09
CA ASN A 302 6.34 13.91 22.02
C ASN A 302 4.89 14.33 22.32
N ILE A 303 3.88 13.78 21.63
CA ILE A 303 2.49 14.24 21.74
C ILE A 303 1.49 13.13 22.06
N VAL A 304 1.74 11.87 21.70
CA VAL A 304 0.77 10.77 21.93
C VAL A 304 1.41 9.67 22.76
N SER A 305 0.82 9.37 23.91
CA SER A 305 1.33 8.32 24.80
C SER A 305 1.32 6.96 24.10
N SER A 306 2.29 6.11 24.41
CA SER A 306 2.47 4.76 23.88
C SER A 306 1.34 3.76 24.24
N ILE A 307 0.23 4.23 24.79
CA ILE A 307 -0.79 3.39 25.44
C ILE A 307 -1.99 3.06 24.53
N LEU A 308 -2.18 3.72 23.38
CA LEU A 308 -3.50 3.69 22.70
C LEU A 308 -3.59 3.19 21.27
N PHE A 309 -2.51 2.72 20.66
CA PHE A 309 -2.57 2.05 19.35
C PHE A 309 -2.22 0.58 19.50
N ALA A 310 -3.17 -0.20 19.99
CA ALA A 310 -3.05 -1.65 19.93
C ALA A 310 -3.38 -2.12 18.51
N THR A 311 -2.52 -2.92 17.88
CA THR A 311 -2.90 -3.58 16.61
C THR A 311 -4.01 -4.59 16.87
N HIS A 312 -4.78 -4.99 15.86
CA HIS A 312 -5.73 -6.12 16.01
C HIS A 312 -5.05 -7.37 16.60
N GLN A 313 -3.75 -7.58 16.29
CA GLN A 313 -2.95 -8.65 16.89
C GLN A 313 -2.71 -8.49 18.40
N GLN A 314 -2.63 -7.26 18.90
CA GLN A 314 -2.51 -6.96 20.33
C GLN A 314 -3.87 -6.97 21.05
N MET A 315 -4.96 -6.70 20.33
CA MET A 315 -6.32 -6.71 20.86
C MET A 315 -6.88 -8.14 21.03
N SER A 316 -6.50 -9.07 20.14
CA SER A 316 -6.98 -10.45 20.17
C SER A 316 -6.66 -11.17 21.50
N PRO A 317 -5.42 -11.13 22.05
CA PRO A 317 -5.12 -11.72 23.36
C PRO A 317 -5.91 -11.10 24.52
N ILE A 318 -6.17 -9.79 24.48
CA ILE A 318 -6.94 -9.09 25.53
C ILE A 318 -8.40 -9.56 25.48
N TYR A 319 -8.98 -9.60 24.29
CA TYR A 319 -10.35 -10.06 24.10
C TYR A 319 -10.53 -11.53 24.51
N LEU A 320 -9.54 -12.37 24.20
CA LEU A 320 -9.51 -13.77 24.62
C LEU A 320 -9.46 -13.91 26.15
N ASP A 321 -8.59 -13.15 26.83
CA ASP A 321 -8.49 -13.16 28.29
C ASP A 321 -9.84 -12.84 28.96
N TYR A 322 -10.56 -11.82 28.48
CA TYR A 322 -11.88 -11.48 29.02
C TYR A 322 -12.93 -12.57 28.76
N THR A 323 -12.89 -13.18 27.58
CA THR A 323 -13.82 -14.24 27.18
C THR A 323 -13.58 -15.54 27.95
N GLU A 324 -12.32 -15.90 28.19
CA GLU A 324 -11.93 -17.09 28.95
C GLU A 324 -12.22 -16.93 30.45
N ASN A 325 -12.13 -15.71 30.98
CA ASN A 325 -12.41 -15.41 32.39
C ASN A 325 -13.87 -15.00 32.67
N ASN A 326 -14.80 -15.13 31.71
CA ASN A 326 -16.21 -14.71 31.83
C ASN A 326 -16.38 -13.25 32.32
N ARG A 327 -15.49 -12.36 31.87
CA ARG A 327 -15.59 -10.91 32.15
C ARG A 327 -16.29 -10.22 30.99
N SER A 328 -17.16 -9.26 31.29
CA SER A 328 -17.83 -8.44 30.28
C SER A 328 -16.83 -7.54 29.57
N LEU A 329 -16.84 -7.58 28.23
CA LEU A 329 -16.06 -6.70 27.38
C LEU A 329 -16.92 -6.28 26.19
N PHE A 330 -17.04 -4.98 25.95
CA PHE A 330 -17.76 -4.46 24.80
C PHE A 330 -16.80 -4.21 23.64
N CYS A 331 -17.12 -4.74 22.47
CA CYS A 331 -16.47 -4.44 21.21
C CYS A 331 -17.34 -3.43 20.46
N ILE A 332 -16.82 -2.21 20.31
CA ILE A 332 -17.54 -1.07 19.77
C ILE A 332 -16.84 -0.63 18.48
N ALA A 333 -17.48 -0.84 17.33
CA ALA A 333 -17.07 -0.22 16.09
C ALA A 333 -17.58 1.23 16.05
N TRP A 334 -16.76 2.15 15.54
CA TRP A 334 -17.11 3.56 15.41
C TRP A 334 -16.78 4.09 14.01
N HIS A 335 -17.53 5.09 13.53
CA HIS A 335 -17.31 5.73 12.24
C HIS A 335 -17.79 7.20 12.22
N PHE A 336 -16.92 8.13 11.82
CA PHE A 336 -17.27 9.54 11.57
C PHE A 336 -17.98 9.70 10.23
N ASN A 337 -19.15 10.33 10.22
CA ASN A 337 -19.86 10.64 8.99
C ASN A 337 -19.33 11.92 8.35
N THR A 338 -18.37 11.75 7.44
CA THR A 338 -17.68 12.85 6.75
C THR A 338 -18.06 12.98 5.28
N SER A 339 -19.15 12.34 4.81
CA SER A 339 -19.54 12.34 3.40
C SER A 339 -19.73 13.73 2.81
N ASP A 340 -20.27 14.67 3.59
CA ASP A 340 -20.49 16.05 3.14
C ASP A 340 -19.16 16.82 3.05
N ILE A 341 -18.22 16.54 3.96
CA ILE A 341 -16.88 17.13 3.96
C ILE A 341 -16.08 16.61 2.76
N LEU A 342 -16.15 15.29 2.52
CA LEU A 342 -15.52 14.64 1.38
C LEU A 342 -16.04 15.21 0.06
N THR A 343 -17.36 15.36 -0.08
CA THR A 343 -18.00 15.86 -1.29
C THR A 343 -17.69 17.33 -1.53
N THR A 344 -17.66 18.15 -0.47
CA THR A 344 -17.53 19.61 -0.57
C THR A 344 -16.08 20.08 -0.69
N TYR A 345 -15.17 19.46 0.07
CA TYR A 345 -13.78 19.94 0.22
C TYR A 345 -12.71 18.95 -0.27
N GLY A 346 -13.14 17.76 -0.70
CA GLY A 346 -12.27 16.72 -1.23
C GLY A 346 -11.49 15.93 -0.17
N VAL A 347 -10.90 14.83 -0.62
CA VAL A 347 -10.25 13.79 0.22
C VAL A 347 -9.17 14.36 1.15
N ARG A 348 -8.35 15.30 0.66
CA ARG A 348 -7.24 15.87 1.46
C ARG A 348 -7.77 16.59 2.70
N TYR A 349 -8.85 17.35 2.55
CA TYR A 349 -9.43 18.14 3.63
C TYR A 349 -10.19 17.24 4.60
N GLU A 350 -10.97 16.29 4.08
CA GLU A 350 -11.68 15.30 4.90
C GLU A 350 -10.72 14.51 5.80
N ARG A 351 -9.55 14.09 5.29
CA ARG A 351 -8.56 13.37 6.10
C ARG A 351 -7.92 14.21 7.20
N GLN A 352 -7.55 15.46 6.90
CA GLN A 352 -7.04 16.39 7.93
C GLN A 352 -8.08 16.60 9.02
N HIS A 353 -9.35 16.62 8.63
CA HIS A 353 -10.45 16.75 9.53
C HIS A 353 -10.65 15.50 10.40
N CYS A 354 -10.73 14.30 9.80
CA CYS A 354 -10.78 13.02 10.51
C CYS A 354 -9.61 12.86 11.49
N HIS A 355 -8.42 13.35 11.15
CA HIS A 355 -7.29 13.34 12.09
C HIS A 355 -7.56 14.15 13.36
N ARG A 356 -8.14 15.35 13.23
CA ARG A 356 -8.55 16.15 14.37
C ARG A 356 -9.62 15.43 15.18
N LEU A 357 -10.64 14.89 14.51
CA LEU A 357 -11.73 14.18 15.19
C LEU A 357 -11.23 12.95 15.95
N LEU A 358 -10.31 12.18 15.38
CA LEU A 358 -9.69 11.04 16.04
C LEU A 358 -8.95 11.48 17.31
N ASN A 359 -8.19 12.57 17.28
CA ASN A 359 -7.50 13.08 18.47
C ASN A 359 -8.50 13.48 19.57
N GLU A 360 -9.61 14.13 19.21
CA GLU A 360 -10.70 14.46 20.14
C GLU A 360 -11.34 13.19 20.73
N LEU A 361 -11.59 12.17 19.90
CA LEU A 361 -12.16 10.90 20.33
C LEU A 361 -11.22 10.22 21.33
N ILE A 362 -9.91 10.18 21.02
CA ILE A 362 -8.89 9.61 21.91
C ILE A 362 -8.88 10.34 23.25
N GLN A 363 -8.94 11.67 23.28
CA GLN A 363 -8.96 12.44 24.53
C GLN A 363 -10.19 12.14 25.40
N ILE A 364 -11.37 12.01 24.78
CA ILE A 364 -12.59 11.63 25.50
C ILE A 364 -12.47 10.20 26.06
N VAL A 365 -11.90 9.32 25.25
CA VAL A 365 -11.71 7.90 25.56
C VAL A 365 -10.65 7.68 26.65
N GLU A 366 -9.60 8.49 26.70
CA GLU A 366 -8.52 8.44 27.70
C GLU A 366 -9.03 8.61 29.15
N ALA A 367 -10.20 9.22 29.34
CA ALA A 367 -10.85 9.33 30.64
C ALA A 367 -11.46 7.99 31.15
N HIS A 368 -11.40 6.92 30.35
CA HIS A 368 -12.06 5.64 30.62
C HIS A 368 -11.08 4.44 30.54
N PRO A 369 -11.36 3.31 31.22
CA PRO A 369 -10.52 2.11 31.19
C PRO A 369 -10.69 1.32 29.87
N ILE A 370 -10.41 1.97 28.75
CA ILE A 370 -10.71 1.44 27.42
C ILE A 370 -9.45 1.35 26.55
N ARG A 371 -9.51 0.52 25.52
CA ARG A 371 -8.43 0.31 24.55
C ARG A 371 -8.98 0.59 23.15
N VAL A 372 -8.23 1.35 22.37
CA VAL A 372 -8.62 1.72 21.02
C VAL A 372 -7.69 1.05 20.02
N THR A 373 -8.27 0.63 18.90
CA THR A 373 -7.56 0.34 17.67
C THR A 373 -8.27 1.04 16.53
N THR A 374 -7.52 1.47 15.53
CA THR A 374 -8.06 2.23 14.40
C THR A 374 -7.84 1.43 13.13
N THR A 375 -8.90 1.20 12.35
CA THR A 375 -8.78 0.60 11.01
C THR A 375 -8.48 1.67 9.96
N ASP A 376 -8.91 2.93 10.20
CA ASP A 376 -8.52 4.14 9.47
C ASP A 376 -8.72 5.40 10.35
N PHE A 377 -8.47 6.61 9.84
CA PHE A 377 -8.76 7.87 10.55
C PHE A 377 -10.26 8.12 10.76
N ASN A 378 -11.10 7.50 9.94
CA ASN A 378 -12.55 7.70 9.96
C ASN A 378 -13.30 6.62 10.77
N GLN A 379 -12.66 5.48 11.07
CA GLN A 379 -13.29 4.32 11.69
C GLN A 379 -12.32 3.45 12.50
N GLY A 380 -12.84 2.69 13.45
CA GLY A 380 -12.03 1.78 14.26
C GLY A 380 -12.83 0.98 15.27
N ILE A 381 -12.12 0.35 16.21
CA ILE A 381 -12.68 -0.50 17.25
C ILE A 381 -12.23 0.00 18.63
N ILE A 382 -13.17 0.08 19.57
CA ILE A 382 -12.93 0.31 20.99
C ILE A 382 -13.27 -0.99 21.73
N LEU A 383 -12.34 -1.48 22.54
CA LEU A 383 -12.62 -2.48 23.57
C LEU A 383 -12.82 -1.76 24.90
N ALA A 384 -14.01 -1.91 25.47
CA ALA A 384 -14.41 -1.21 26.66
C ALA A 384 -14.78 -2.18 27.79
N ASP A 385 -14.05 -2.10 28.90
CA ASP A 385 -14.33 -2.84 30.13
C ASP A 385 -15.34 -2.06 30.96
N PHE A 386 -16.61 -2.36 30.74
CA PHE A 386 -17.73 -1.81 31.51
C PHE A 386 -18.56 -2.96 32.09
N GLU A 387 -19.11 -2.73 33.28
CA GLU A 387 -19.95 -3.70 33.99
C GLU A 387 -21.27 -3.97 33.25
N ASP A 388 -21.82 -2.93 32.61
CA ASP A 388 -23.09 -2.99 31.88
C ASP A 388 -23.10 -2.06 30.66
N PHE A 389 -24.15 -2.21 29.85
CA PHE A 389 -24.33 -1.42 28.64
C PHE A 389 -24.76 0.03 28.91
N SER A 390 -25.33 0.35 30.09
CA SER A 390 -25.77 1.70 30.44
C SER A 390 -24.57 2.66 30.53
N ARG A 391 -23.44 2.17 31.05
CA ARG A 391 -22.17 2.91 31.06
C ARG A 391 -21.61 3.14 29.65
N VAL A 392 -21.69 2.14 28.79
CA VAL A 392 -21.31 2.28 27.37
C VAL A 392 -22.18 3.33 26.70
N GLU A 393 -23.49 3.24 26.84
CA GLU A 393 -24.45 4.19 26.26
C GLU A 393 -24.17 5.63 26.71
N THR A 394 -23.91 5.83 28.01
CA THR A 394 -23.54 7.15 28.55
C THR A 394 -22.29 7.71 27.87
N MET A 395 -21.25 6.87 27.69
CA MET A 395 -20.03 7.26 27.00
C MET A 395 -20.31 7.63 25.53
N LEU A 396 -21.10 6.82 24.81
CA LEU A 396 -21.44 7.08 23.40
C LEU A 396 -22.22 8.39 23.23
N ILE A 397 -23.12 8.71 24.16
CA ILE A 397 -23.87 9.98 24.17
C ILE A 397 -22.94 11.17 24.40
N VAL A 398 -21.99 11.07 25.35
CA VAL A 398 -21.00 12.12 25.60
C VAL A 398 -20.13 12.36 24.37
N ILE A 399 -19.71 11.27 23.72
CA ILE A 399 -18.92 11.35 22.49
C ILE A 399 -19.73 12.04 21.38
N GLU A 400 -20.96 11.63 21.12
CA GLU A 400 -21.80 12.25 20.09
C GLU A 400 -22.08 13.73 20.37
N ALA A 401 -22.42 14.08 21.61
CA ALA A 401 -22.67 15.47 22.00
C ALA A 401 -21.43 16.35 21.76
N HIS A 402 -20.23 15.85 22.07
CA HIS A 402 -18.98 16.55 21.78
C HIS A 402 -18.82 16.80 20.27
N PHE A 403 -18.95 15.75 19.45
CA PHE A 403 -18.75 15.85 18.01
C PHE A 403 -19.82 16.68 17.29
N SER A 404 -21.07 16.61 17.74
CA SER A 404 -22.18 17.44 17.27
C SER A 404 -21.98 18.93 17.63
N SER A 405 -21.23 19.23 18.69
CA SER A 405 -20.91 20.60 19.12
C SER A 405 -19.69 21.22 18.44
N LEU A 406 -18.85 20.41 17.77
CA LEU A 406 -17.65 20.91 17.10
C LEU A 406 -18.03 21.78 15.91
N ALA A 407 -17.74 23.08 16.00
CA ALA A 407 -17.90 24.01 14.90
C ALA A 407 -16.94 23.64 13.76
N LEU A 408 -17.52 23.31 12.60
CA LEU A 408 -16.81 23.18 11.34
C LEU A 408 -16.74 24.57 10.71
N TYR A 409 -15.52 25.04 10.44
CA TYR A 409 -15.12 26.34 9.88
C TYR A 409 -16.23 27.18 9.18
N ASN A 410 -16.36 28.45 9.59
CA ASN A 410 -17.45 29.40 9.30
C ASN A 410 -18.83 28.95 9.80
N GLU A 411 -19.61 29.87 10.37
CA GLU A 411 -20.84 29.68 11.17
C GLU A 411 -22.02 28.93 10.49
N GLN A 412 -21.81 28.22 9.38
CA GLN A 412 -22.83 27.64 8.52
C GLN A 412 -22.77 26.11 8.37
N THR A 413 -21.71 25.43 8.80
CA THR A 413 -21.65 23.95 8.77
C THR A 413 -21.84 23.33 10.15
N SER A 414 -22.96 22.62 10.31
CA SER A 414 -23.33 21.81 11.49
C SER A 414 -22.34 20.66 11.73
N GLY A 415 -22.15 20.26 12.99
CA GLY A 415 -21.12 19.32 13.47
C GLY A 415 -21.07 17.93 12.82
N VAL A 416 -20.04 17.15 13.16
CA VAL A 416 -19.81 15.81 12.59
C VAL A 416 -20.59 14.76 13.37
N SER A 417 -21.40 13.96 12.69
CA SER A 417 -22.05 12.81 13.33
C SER A 417 -21.09 11.62 13.43
N ILE A 418 -21.19 10.87 14.52
CA ILE A 418 -20.46 9.61 14.74
C ILE A 418 -21.47 8.49 14.98
N HIS A 419 -21.25 7.33 14.36
CA HIS A 419 -22.09 6.16 14.51
C HIS A 419 -21.33 5.02 15.16
N PHE A 420 -22.04 4.19 15.92
CA PHE A 420 -21.46 3.06 16.64
C PHE A 420 -22.18 1.74 16.37
N GLY A 421 -21.43 0.64 16.40
CA GLY A 421 -21.97 -0.70 16.47
C GLY A 421 -21.38 -1.41 17.67
N VAL A 422 -22.24 -1.91 18.56
CA VAL A 422 -21.79 -2.41 19.87
C VAL A 422 -22.15 -3.87 20.00
N THR A 423 -21.16 -4.72 20.21
CA THR A 423 -21.41 -6.11 20.59
C THR A 423 -20.71 -6.44 21.90
N THR A 424 -21.24 -7.40 22.63
CA THR A 424 -20.58 -7.92 23.85
C THR A 424 -19.72 -9.10 23.46
N ASN A 425 -18.70 -9.40 24.26
CA ASN A 425 -18.03 -10.67 24.13
C ASN A 425 -18.97 -11.84 24.44
N GLU A 426 -18.80 -12.91 23.66
CA GLU A 426 -19.56 -14.15 23.77
C GLU A 426 -18.56 -15.29 23.97
N THR A 427 -18.90 -16.23 24.85
CA THR A 427 -18.04 -17.40 25.13
C THR A 427 -17.77 -18.17 23.83
N ASN A 428 -16.50 -18.51 23.58
CA ASN A 428 -16.03 -19.21 22.37
C ASN A 428 -16.18 -18.43 21.05
N VAL A 429 -16.40 -17.12 21.09
CA VAL A 429 -16.37 -16.27 19.89
C VAL A 429 -14.99 -15.62 19.77
N PRO A 430 -14.25 -15.84 18.67
CA PRO A 430 -12.98 -15.16 18.43
C PRO A 430 -13.17 -13.65 18.25
N TYR A 431 -12.14 -12.88 18.62
CA TYR A 431 -12.10 -11.42 18.49
C TYR A 431 -12.53 -10.94 17.09
N GLU A 432 -12.07 -11.60 16.04
CA GLU A 432 -12.34 -11.21 14.65
C GLU A 432 -13.83 -11.31 14.32
N LYS A 433 -14.55 -12.29 14.90
CA LYS A 433 -16.00 -12.41 14.71
C LYS A 433 -16.76 -11.31 15.43
N ALA A 434 -16.29 -10.89 16.60
CA ALA A 434 -16.90 -9.80 17.35
C ALA A 434 -16.67 -8.44 16.66
N VAL A 435 -15.50 -8.24 16.06
CA VAL A 435 -15.22 -7.07 15.20
C VAL A 435 -16.19 -7.02 14.03
N VAL A 436 -16.31 -8.10 13.25
CA VAL A 436 -17.24 -8.16 12.10
C VAL A 436 -18.67 -7.86 12.53
N ARG A 437 -19.12 -8.42 13.66
CA ARG A 437 -20.46 -8.15 14.19
C ARG A 437 -20.65 -6.70 14.62
N ALA A 438 -19.66 -6.09 15.27
CA ALA A 438 -19.70 -4.68 15.64
C ALA A 438 -19.76 -3.79 14.38
N GLU A 439 -18.99 -4.11 13.34
CA GLU A 439 -19.01 -3.38 12.07
C GLU A 439 -20.37 -3.51 11.35
N ASP A 440 -20.97 -4.70 11.34
CA ASP A 440 -22.31 -4.92 10.78
C ASP A 440 -23.36 -4.05 11.52
N LEU A 441 -23.32 -4.04 12.86
CA LEU A 441 -24.20 -3.21 13.69
C LEU A 441 -23.98 -1.71 13.43
N MET A 442 -22.73 -1.28 13.28
CA MET A 442 -22.39 0.11 12.96
C MET A 442 -22.93 0.51 11.58
N TYR A 443 -22.82 -0.39 10.60
CA TYR A 443 -23.40 -0.20 9.27
C TYR A 443 -24.92 -0.06 9.35
N TYR A 444 -25.59 -0.87 10.16
CA TYR A 444 -27.03 -0.74 10.39
C TYR A 444 -27.40 0.56 11.12
N ALA A 445 -26.62 0.98 12.13
CA ALA A 445 -26.81 2.25 12.83
C ALA A 445 -26.74 3.43 11.86
N LYS A 446 -25.73 3.43 10.99
CA LYS A 446 -25.56 4.42 9.91
C LYS A 446 -26.73 4.43 8.94
N THR A 447 -27.15 3.26 8.43
CA THR A 447 -28.26 3.18 7.45
C THR A 447 -29.60 3.61 8.03
N LYS A 448 -29.85 3.38 9.32
CA LYS A 448 -31.08 3.83 10.01
C LYS A 448 -30.98 5.22 10.63
N LYS A 449 -29.85 5.93 10.46
CA LYS A 449 -29.59 7.24 11.09
C LYS A 449 -29.75 7.19 12.62
N GLN A 450 -29.32 6.10 13.25
CA GLN A 450 -29.29 5.95 14.70
C GLN A 450 -27.86 6.15 15.21
N LEU A 451 -27.71 6.65 16.44
CA LEU A 451 -26.40 6.82 17.08
C LEU A 451 -25.65 5.48 17.17
N TYR A 452 -26.32 4.45 17.68
CA TYR A 452 -25.72 3.12 17.82
C TYR A 452 -26.72 2.00 17.51
N MET A 453 -26.22 0.80 17.22
CA MET A 453 -26.98 -0.46 17.30
C MET A 453 -26.23 -1.48 18.14
N LYS A 454 -26.99 -2.37 18.80
CA LYS A 454 -26.49 -3.42 19.69
C LYS A 454 -26.91 -4.80 19.21
#